data_AF-A0AA34XR39-F1
#
_entry.id   AF-A0AA34XR39-F1
#
_cell.length_a   1.000
_cell.length_b   1.000
_cell.length_c   1.000
_cell.angle_alpha   90.00
_cell.angle_beta   90.00
_cell.angle_gamma   90.00
#
_symmetry.space_group_name_H-M   'P 1'
#
loop_
_entity.id
_entity.type
_entity.pdbx_description
1 polymer ?
#
loop_
_entity_poly.entity_id
_entity_poly.type
_entity_poly.pdbx_seq_one_letter_code
_entity_poly.pdbx_strand_id
1 'polypeptide(L)'
;MNELDTWLDRIGNWYKDRKHDQVEKLEPLILTPPDALWGPLITDEQSKGIACWLDGCLRIFDHSRYDSPNKAYQFLQLAYGKLQQVVSNPASEMELKDWCMKRMQHLAVLSLEFCNQQSHSGWQEQSHQLINAHVQFMAAHAWNEPRNNDQGAWVASH
;
A
#
# COMPACT_ATOMS: atom_id res chain seq x y z
N MET A 1 -13.86 24.89 3.80
CA MET A 1 -13.57 23.45 3.71
C MET A 1 -12.28 23.31 2.94
N ASN A 2 -11.24 22.74 3.52
CA ASN A 2 -9.95 22.60 2.84
C ASN A 2 -10.01 21.43 1.82
N GLU A 3 -9.03 21.33 0.94
CA GLU A 3 -8.92 20.24 -0.04
C GLU A 3 -8.91 18.86 0.63
N LEU A 4 -8.26 18.75 1.79
CA LEU A 4 -8.26 17.55 2.62
C LEU A 4 -9.67 17.15 3.05
N ASP A 5 -10.41 18.07 3.69
CA ASP A 5 -11.78 17.81 4.16
C ASP A 5 -12.71 17.39 3.00
N THR A 6 -12.55 18.06 1.86
CA THR A 6 -13.35 17.78 0.65
C THR A 6 -13.04 16.39 0.11
N TRP A 7 -11.78 15.99 0.10
CA TRP A 7 -11.37 14.66 -0.34
C TRP A 7 -11.81 13.57 0.64
N LEU A 8 -11.67 13.81 1.95
CA LEU A 8 -12.11 12.90 3.02
C LEU A 8 -13.62 12.67 2.97
N ASP A 9 -14.42 13.72 2.73
CA ASP A 9 -15.87 13.58 2.56
C ASP A 9 -16.21 12.76 1.32
N ARG A 10 -15.55 13.02 0.18
CA ARG A 10 -15.76 12.26 -1.07
C ARG A 10 -15.42 10.79 -0.92
N ILE A 11 -14.27 10.46 -0.34
CA ILE A 11 -13.88 9.05 -0.16
C ILE A 11 -14.78 8.38 0.89
N GLY A 12 -15.12 9.09 1.96
CA GLY A 12 -16.06 8.62 2.98
C GLY A 12 -17.45 8.31 2.41
N ASN A 13 -17.98 9.19 1.55
CA ASN A 13 -19.27 8.98 0.89
C ASN A 13 -19.22 7.79 -0.08
N TRP A 14 -18.14 7.65 -0.84
CA TRP A 14 -17.92 6.45 -1.67
C TRP A 14 -17.96 5.16 -0.83
N TYR A 15 -17.33 5.16 0.34
CA TYR A 15 -17.35 4.01 1.27
C TYR A 15 -18.70 3.72 1.91
N LYS A 16 -19.61 4.69 1.98
CA LYS A 16 -20.98 4.49 2.48
C LYS A 16 -21.89 3.91 1.39
N ASP A 17 -21.68 4.32 0.15
CA ASP A 17 -22.58 3.99 -0.96
C ASP A 17 -22.32 2.59 -1.56
N ARG A 18 -21.17 1.95 -1.29
CA ARG A 18 -20.76 0.54 -1.59
C ARG A 18 -21.50 -0.22 -2.71
N LYS A 19 -21.69 0.38 -3.89
CA LYS A 19 -22.13 -0.37 -5.09
C LYS A 19 -20.90 -0.93 -5.81
N HIS A 20 -20.98 -2.18 -6.24
CA HIS A 20 -19.87 -2.94 -6.86
C HIS A 20 -19.37 -2.30 -8.18
N ASP A 21 -20.14 -1.38 -8.75
CA ASP A 21 -19.95 -0.83 -10.10
C ASP A 21 -19.25 0.54 -10.10
N GLN A 22 -18.71 0.99 -8.96
CA GLN A 22 -18.19 2.36 -8.81
C GLN A 22 -16.66 2.49 -8.89
N VAL A 23 -15.95 1.47 -9.38
CA VAL A 23 -14.48 1.51 -9.50
C VAL A 23 -14.03 2.66 -10.42
N GLU A 24 -14.79 2.96 -11.48
CA GLU A 24 -14.53 4.11 -12.38
C GLU A 24 -14.58 5.46 -11.67
N LYS A 25 -15.42 5.61 -10.64
CA LYS A 25 -15.52 6.84 -9.84
C LYS A 25 -14.46 6.90 -8.73
N LEU A 26 -13.96 5.74 -8.31
CA LEU A 26 -12.94 5.61 -7.28
C LEU A 26 -11.55 5.97 -7.82
N GLU A 27 -11.23 5.55 -9.04
CA GLU A 27 -9.90 5.72 -9.62
C GLU A 27 -9.40 7.18 -9.65
N PRO A 28 -10.17 8.17 -10.13
CA PRO A 28 -9.75 9.57 -10.07
C PRO A 28 -9.46 10.05 -8.65
N LEU A 29 -10.27 9.59 -7.68
CA LEU A 29 -10.12 9.98 -6.27
C LEU A 29 -8.84 9.41 -5.64
N ILE A 30 -8.46 8.19 -6.03
CA ILE A 30 -7.23 7.52 -5.58
C ILE A 30 -5.98 8.10 -6.24
N LEU A 31 -6.09 8.58 -7.49
CA LEU A 31 -4.98 9.20 -8.21
C LEU A 31 -4.70 10.64 -7.79
N THR A 32 -5.66 11.31 -7.13
CA THR A 32 -5.49 12.69 -6.65
C THR A 32 -5.74 12.84 -5.14
N PRO A 33 -5.01 12.12 -4.26
CA PRO A 33 -5.08 12.38 -2.83
C PRO A 33 -4.35 13.71 -2.52
N PRO A 34 -4.92 14.57 -1.66
CA PRO A 34 -4.25 15.81 -1.27
C PRO A 34 -2.97 15.51 -0.48
N ASP A 35 -1.91 16.29 -0.66
CA ASP A 35 -0.63 16.08 0.04
C ASP A 35 -0.78 16.13 1.55
N ALA A 36 -1.68 16.98 2.03
CA ALA A 36 -2.03 17.09 3.45
C ALA A 36 -2.54 15.78 4.06
N LEU A 37 -2.97 14.80 3.26
CA LEU A 37 -3.35 13.47 3.77
C LEU A 37 -2.18 12.75 4.46
N TRP A 38 -0.94 13.02 4.04
CA TRP A 38 0.24 12.22 4.36
C TRP A 38 1.11 12.78 5.49
N GLY A 39 0.62 13.76 6.24
CA GLY A 39 1.35 14.38 7.34
C GLY A 39 2.11 15.65 6.94
N PRO A 40 2.88 16.24 7.85
CA PRO A 40 3.84 15.53 8.73
C PRO A 40 3.28 14.92 10.02
N LEU A 41 2.23 15.51 10.61
CA LEU A 41 1.52 14.99 11.78
C LEU A 41 0.22 14.32 11.33
N ILE A 42 -0.15 13.17 11.91
CA ILE A 42 -1.38 12.46 11.56
C ILE A 42 -2.44 12.62 12.64
N THR A 43 -3.58 13.15 12.22
CA THR A 43 -4.83 13.07 12.97
C THR A 43 -5.54 11.75 12.70
N ASP A 44 -6.49 11.39 13.58
CA ASP A 44 -7.37 10.24 13.37
C ASP A 44 -8.10 10.26 12.02
N GLU A 45 -8.42 11.46 11.51
CA GLU A 45 -9.09 11.63 10.21
C GLU A 45 -8.15 11.32 9.05
N GLN A 46 -6.90 11.80 9.10
CA GLN A 46 -5.89 11.46 8.09
C GLN A 46 -5.56 9.96 8.12
N SER A 47 -5.46 9.36 9.30
CA SER A 47 -5.24 7.90 9.45
C SER A 47 -6.36 7.09 8.78
N LYS A 48 -7.63 7.46 9.01
CA LYS A 48 -8.77 6.88 8.32
C LYS A 48 -8.70 7.12 6.81
N GLY A 49 -8.35 8.34 6.39
CA GLY A 49 -8.20 8.69 4.98
C GLY A 49 -7.14 7.85 4.26
N ILE A 50 -5.98 7.63 4.88
CA ILE A 50 -4.90 6.78 4.36
C ILE A 50 -5.37 5.33 4.26
N ALA A 51 -6.06 4.82 5.27
CA ALA A 51 -6.62 3.47 5.23
C ALA A 51 -7.67 3.32 4.11
N CYS A 52 -8.55 4.32 3.95
CA CYS A 52 -9.53 4.38 2.87
C CYS A 52 -8.88 4.48 1.48
N TRP A 53 -7.80 5.25 1.36
CA TRP A 53 -7.01 5.35 0.13
C TRP A 53 -6.40 3.99 -0.24
N LEU A 54 -5.76 3.32 0.72
CA LEU A 54 -5.12 2.03 0.50
C LEU A 54 -6.15 0.96 0.12
N ASP A 55 -7.28 0.86 0.83
CA ASP A 55 -8.35 -0.07 0.46
C ASP A 55 -8.92 0.28 -0.93
N GLY A 56 -8.94 1.56 -1.30
CA GLY A 56 -9.32 1.98 -2.65
C GLY A 56 -8.36 1.47 -3.74
N CYS A 57 -7.05 1.57 -3.52
CA CYS A 57 -6.04 0.97 -4.41
C CYS A 57 -6.26 -0.55 -4.55
N LEU A 58 -6.51 -1.24 -3.43
CA LEU A 58 -6.72 -2.70 -3.43
C LEU A 58 -8.00 -3.11 -4.13
N ARG A 59 -9.07 -2.31 -4.06
CA ARG A 59 -10.31 -2.57 -4.81
C ARG A 59 -10.14 -2.40 -6.30
N ILE A 60 -9.41 -1.36 -6.74
CA ILE A 60 -9.11 -1.17 -8.17
C ILE A 60 -8.22 -2.33 -8.67
N PHE A 61 -7.25 -2.75 -7.86
CA PHE A 61 -6.45 -3.95 -8.12
C PHE A 61 -7.35 -5.19 -8.29
N ASP A 62 -8.20 -5.50 -7.32
CA ASP A 62 -9.02 -6.72 -7.36
C ASP A 62 -10.01 -6.72 -8.51
N HIS A 63 -10.59 -5.56 -8.85
CA HIS A 63 -11.44 -5.40 -10.02
C HIS A 63 -10.67 -5.60 -11.34
N SER A 64 -9.41 -5.16 -11.41
CA SER A 64 -8.64 -5.16 -12.66
C SER A 64 -7.78 -6.42 -12.86
N ARG A 65 -7.62 -7.26 -11.84
CA ARG A 65 -6.58 -8.31 -11.80
C ARG A 65 -6.66 -9.36 -12.91
N TYR A 66 -7.86 -9.62 -13.43
CA TYR A 66 -8.09 -10.61 -14.49
C TYR A 66 -8.15 -9.99 -15.88
N ASP A 67 -8.86 -8.87 -16.02
CA ASP A 67 -9.10 -8.23 -17.32
C ASP A 67 -8.00 -7.24 -17.73
N SER A 68 -7.24 -6.72 -16.76
CA SER A 68 -6.22 -5.68 -16.96
C SER A 68 -5.05 -5.85 -15.97
N PRO A 69 -4.28 -6.94 -16.07
CA PRO A 69 -3.26 -7.29 -15.08
C PRO A 69 -2.16 -6.22 -14.91
N ASN A 70 -1.80 -5.53 -16.00
CA ASN A 70 -0.86 -4.40 -15.93
C ASN A 70 -1.39 -3.25 -15.07
N LYS A 71 -2.66 -2.87 -15.26
CA LYS A 71 -3.31 -1.82 -14.46
C LYS A 71 -3.41 -2.26 -13.00
N ALA A 72 -3.82 -3.50 -12.75
CA ALA A 72 -3.90 -4.05 -11.41
C ALA A 72 -2.55 -3.92 -10.68
N TYR A 73 -1.46 -4.35 -11.33
CA TYR A 73 -0.13 -4.23 -10.76
C TYR A 73 0.30 -2.77 -10.53
N GLN A 74 -0.03 -1.85 -11.44
CA GLN A 74 0.26 -0.42 -11.27
C GLN A 74 -0.39 0.15 -9.99
N PHE A 75 -1.59 -0.29 -9.61
CA PHE A 75 -2.21 0.15 -8.34
C PHE A 75 -1.52 -0.44 -7.11
N LEU A 76 -0.98 -1.66 -7.18
CA LEU A 76 -0.12 -2.19 -6.11
C LEU A 76 1.17 -1.40 -5.98
N GLN A 77 1.82 -1.05 -7.10
CA GLN A 77 3.05 -0.26 -7.12
C GLN A 77 2.80 1.19 -6.69
N LEU A 78 1.66 1.78 -7.04
CA LEU A 78 1.22 3.10 -6.57
C LEU A 78 1.09 3.11 -5.05
N ALA A 79 0.38 2.13 -4.49
CA ALA A 79 0.23 1.96 -3.05
C ALA A 79 1.59 1.81 -2.38
N TYR A 80 2.42 0.89 -2.86
CA TYR A 80 3.73 0.62 -2.30
C TYR A 80 4.64 1.85 -2.33
N GLY A 81 4.75 2.52 -3.49
CA GLY A 81 5.62 3.69 -3.67
C GLY A 81 5.20 4.88 -2.81
N LYS A 82 3.90 5.11 -2.61
CA LYS A 82 3.45 6.19 -1.74
C LYS A 82 3.77 5.92 -0.27
N LEU A 83 3.57 4.70 0.20
CA LEU A 83 3.95 4.31 1.56
C LEU A 83 5.47 4.39 1.74
N GLN A 84 6.25 3.96 0.76
CA GLN A 84 7.70 4.09 0.76
C GLN A 84 8.14 5.55 0.91
N GLN A 85 7.51 6.47 0.16
CA GLN A 85 7.77 7.91 0.26
C GLN A 85 7.53 8.45 1.67
N VAL A 86 6.46 8.01 2.34
CA VAL A 86 6.13 8.43 3.72
C VAL A 86 7.18 7.93 4.71
N VAL A 87 7.61 6.67 4.58
CA VAL A 87 8.67 6.10 5.43
C VAL A 87 9.99 6.87 5.27
N SER A 88 10.35 7.19 4.04
CA SER A 88 11.57 7.94 3.72
C SER A 88 11.51 9.41 4.11
N ASN A 89 10.33 9.98 4.39
CA ASN A 89 10.20 11.37 4.79
C ASN A 89 10.68 11.58 6.25
N PRO A 90 11.76 12.35 6.51
CA PRO A 90 12.24 12.57 7.87
C PRO A 90 11.22 13.30 8.76
N ALA A 91 10.30 14.08 8.19
CA ALA A 91 9.29 14.83 8.93
C ALA A 91 8.06 14.00 9.33
N SER A 92 7.89 12.78 8.81
CA SER A 92 6.76 11.93 9.14
C SER A 92 6.91 11.31 10.55
N GLU A 93 5.81 11.30 11.30
CA GLU A 93 5.73 10.68 12.62
C GLU A 93 6.10 9.19 12.60
N MET A 94 6.71 8.72 13.68
CA MET A 94 7.18 7.34 13.80
C MET A 94 6.04 6.32 13.70
N GLU A 95 4.89 6.58 14.32
CA GLU A 95 3.74 5.67 14.25
C GLU A 95 3.19 5.52 12.83
N LEU A 96 3.19 6.60 12.05
CA LEU A 96 2.82 6.56 10.63
C LEU A 96 3.82 5.73 9.83
N LYS A 97 5.12 5.98 10.02
CA LYS A 97 6.17 5.19 9.36
C LYS A 97 6.01 3.71 9.69
N ASP A 98 5.69 3.41 10.96
CA ASP A 98 5.53 2.05 11.41
C ASP A 98 4.35 1.36 10.75
N TRP A 99 3.24 2.07 10.65
CA TRP A 99 2.06 1.60 9.94
C TRP A 99 2.36 1.36 8.46
N CYS A 100 3.00 2.32 7.79
CA CYS A 100 3.38 2.21 6.38
C CYS A 100 4.29 1.00 6.12
N MET A 101 5.31 0.79 6.96
CA MET A 101 6.25 -0.34 6.83
C MET A 101 5.54 -1.70 6.92
N LYS A 102 4.64 -1.87 7.90
CA LYS A 102 3.84 -3.11 8.00
C LYS A 102 2.98 -3.34 6.75
N ARG A 103 2.35 -2.29 6.21
CA ARG A 103 1.52 -2.40 4.99
C ARG A 103 2.36 -2.66 3.74
N MET A 104 3.56 -2.09 3.65
CA MET A 104 4.49 -2.36 2.55
C MET A 104 4.90 -3.83 2.48
N GLN A 105 5.12 -4.50 3.62
CA GLN A 105 5.38 -5.95 3.63
C GLN A 105 4.22 -6.74 3.03
N HIS A 106 2.98 -6.44 3.44
CA HIS A 106 1.79 -7.08 2.88
C HIS A 106 1.63 -6.81 1.38
N LEU A 107 1.87 -5.57 0.94
CA LEU A 107 1.83 -5.21 -0.48
C LEU A 107 2.91 -5.91 -1.29
N ALA A 108 4.11 -6.11 -0.73
CA ALA A 108 5.18 -6.86 -1.36
C ALA A 108 4.75 -8.32 -1.57
N VAL A 109 4.24 -8.99 -0.54
CA VAL A 109 3.72 -10.37 -0.64
C VAL A 109 2.61 -10.46 -1.68
N LEU A 110 1.59 -9.60 -1.60
CA LEU A 110 0.48 -9.59 -2.55
C LEU A 110 0.95 -9.37 -4.00
N SER A 111 1.92 -8.47 -4.20
CA SER A 111 2.50 -8.21 -5.52
C SER A 111 3.27 -9.42 -6.05
N LEU A 112 4.00 -10.15 -5.20
CA LEU A 112 4.70 -11.37 -5.58
C LEU A 112 3.75 -12.52 -5.91
N GLU A 113 2.71 -12.72 -5.09
CA GLU A 113 1.65 -13.69 -5.36
C GLU A 113 0.98 -13.39 -6.71
N PHE A 114 0.65 -12.12 -6.95
CA PHE A 114 0.09 -11.69 -8.22
C PHE A 114 1.02 -11.99 -9.39
N CYS A 115 2.31 -11.63 -9.31
CA CYS A 115 3.29 -11.90 -10.37
C CYS A 115 3.43 -13.40 -10.65
N ASN A 116 3.48 -14.23 -9.60
CA ASN A 116 3.64 -15.68 -9.72
C ASN A 116 2.40 -16.37 -10.33
N GLN A 117 1.22 -15.75 -10.25
CA GLN A 117 -0.01 -16.24 -10.89
C GLN A 117 -0.08 -15.91 -12.38
N GLN A 118 0.77 -15.02 -12.89
CA GLN A 118 0.75 -14.63 -14.30
C GLN A 118 1.56 -15.58 -15.18
N SER A 119 1.08 -15.82 -16.40
CA SER A 119 1.69 -16.79 -17.32
C SER A 119 2.92 -16.26 -18.08
N HIS A 120 3.12 -14.94 -18.11
CA HIS A 120 4.16 -14.31 -18.93
C HIS A 120 5.48 -14.13 -18.17
N SER A 121 6.60 -14.44 -18.82
CA SER A 121 7.96 -14.31 -18.27
C SER A 121 8.32 -12.92 -17.72
N GLY A 122 7.73 -11.83 -18.22
CA GLY A 122 8.00 -10.48 -17.72
C GLY A 122 7.65 -10.29 -16.24
N TRP A 123 6.67 -11.04 -15.72
CA TRP A 123 6.28 -10.99 -14.31
C TRP A 123 7.31 -11.60 -13.36
N GLN A 124 8.12 -12.54 -13.85
CA GLN A 124 9.25 -13.08 -13.09
C GLN A 124 10.35 -12.03 -12.92
N GLU A 125 10.59 -11.20 -13.93
CA GLU A 125 11.52 -10.09 -13.78
C GLU A 125 10.99 -9.04 -12.79
N GLN A 126 9.70 -8.69 -12.89
CA GLN A 126 9.06 -7.76 -11.95
C GLN A 126 9.11 -8.28 -10.50
N SER A 127 8.90 -9.58 -10.28
CA SER A 127 8.99 -10.18 -8.95
C SER A 127 10.40 -10.11 -8.37
N HIS A 128 11.44 -10.40 -9.16
CA HIS A 128 12.84 -10.26 -8.72
C HIS A 128 13.21 -8.81 -8.40
N GLN A 129 12.80 -7.86 -9.25
CA GLN A 129 13.05 -6.44 -9.02
C GLN A 129 12.39 -5.97 -7.71
N LEU A 130 11.14 -6.38 -7.49
CA LEU A 130 10.40 -6.08 -6.26
C LEU A 130 11.08 -6.65 -5.01
N ILE A 131 11.50 -7.93 -5.03
CA ILE A 131 12.21 -8.55 -3.89
C ILE A 131 13.47 -7.75 -3.56
N ASN A 132 14.30 -7.47 -4.57
CA ASN A 132 15.56 -6.76 -4.36
C ASN A 132 15.33 -5.36 -3.79
N ALA A 133 14.39 -4.60 -4.35
CA ALA A 133 14.05 -3.27 -3.88
C ALA A 133 13.49 -3.30 -2.45
N HIS A 134 12.59 -4.24 -2.15
CA HIS A 134 12.00 -4.38 -0.82
C HIS A 134 13.05 -4.74 0.24
N VAL A 135 13.88 -5.75 -0.01
CA VAL A 135 14.94 -6.17 0.93
C VAL A 135 15.93 -5.04 1.20
N GLN A 136 16.39 -4.35 0.14
CA GLN A 136 17.29 -3.21 0.29
C GLN A 136 16.66 -2.10 1.13
N PHE A 137 15.40 -1.79 0.87
CA PHE A 137 14.67 -0.75 1.61
C PHE A 137 14.51 -1.11 3.09
N MET A 138 14.06 -2.33 3.39
CA MET A 138 13.87 -2.82 4.76
C MET A 138 15.18 -2.84 5.55
N ALA A 139 16.28 -3.25 4.91
CA ALA A 139 17.61 -3.26 5.52
C ALA A 139 18.12 -1.83 5.81
N ALA A 140 17.94 -0.89 4.89
CA ALA A 140 18.35 0.50 5.07
C ALA A 140 17.63 1.20 6.23
N HIS A 141 16.36 0.85 6.46
CA HIS A 141 15.56 1.37 7.56
C HIS A 141 15.70 0.57 8.87
N ALA A 142 16.60 -0.44 8.90
CA ALA A 142 16.86 -1.32 10.06
C ALA A 142 15.58 -1.84 10.73
N TRP A 143 14.56 -2.11 9.92
CA TRP A 143 13.25 -2.49 10.41
C TRP A 143 13.28 -3.92 10.94
N ASN A 144 13.47 -4.04 12.26
CA ASN A 144 13.27 -5.28 12.99
C ASN A 144 11.90 -5.18 13.65
N GLU A 145 10.88 -5.80 13.05
CA GLU A 145 9.63 -6.04 13.77
C GLU A 145 9.99 -6.74 15.10
N PRO A 146 9.46 -6.29 16.26
CA PRO A 146 9.63 -7.05 17.49
C PRO A 146 9.14 -8.47 17.21
N ARG A 147 10.04 -9.45 17.30
CA ARG A 147 9.75 -10.86 16.99
C ARG A 147 8.42 -11.23 17.63
N ASN A 148 7.39 -11.40 16.80
CA ASN A 148 6.13 -11.95 17.27
C ASN A 148 6.41 -13.43 17.59
N ASN A 149 5.99 -13.90 18.77
CA ASN A 149 6.33 -15.22 19.33
C ASN A 149 5.91 -16.42 18.46
N ASP A 150 5.24 -16.20 17.33
CA ASP A 150 4.80 -17.22 16.39
C ASP A 150 5.82 -17.54 15.28
N GLN A 151 6.95 -16.82 15.20
CA GLN A 151 8.04 -17.19 14.29
C GLN A 151 8.93 -18.24 14.98
N GLY A 152 8.58 -19.51 14.76
CA GLY A 152 9.19 -20.70 15.35
C GLY A 152 10.70 -20.58 15.57
N ALA A 153 11.11 -20.86 16.81
CA ALA A 153 12.51 -20.92 17.20
C ALA A 153 13.23 -21.95 16.32
N TRP A 154 14.10 -21.48 15.43
CA TRP A 154 15.14 -22.33 14.84
C TRP A 154 16.08 -22.74 15.97
N VAL A 155 15.85 -23.92 16.53
CA VAL A 155 16.79 -24.57 17.43
C VAL A 155 17.89 -25.15 16.55
N ALA A 156 19.01 -24.44 16.45
CA ALA A 156 20.24 -25.00 15.91
C ALA A 156 20.64 -26.17 16.82
N SER A 157 20.51 -27.38 16.28
CA SER A 157 21.07 -28.59 16.90
C SER A 157 22.57 -28.64 16.54
N HIS A 158 23.39 -28.89 17.57
CA HIS A 158 24.86 -28.95 17.52
C HIS A 158 25.39 -29.96 16.51
#